data_AF-A0A1F7A1Z9-F1
#
_entry.id   AF-A0A1F7A1Z9-F1
#
_cell.length_a   1.000
_cell.length_b   1.000
_cell.length_c   1.000
_cell.angle_alpha   90.00
_cell.angle_beta   90.00
_cell.angle_gamma   90.00
#
_symmetry.space_group_name_H-M   'P 1'
#
loop_
_entity.id
_entity.type
_entity.pdbx_description
1 polymer ?
#
loop_
_entity_poly.entity_id
_entity_poly.type
_entity_poly.pdbx_seq_one_letter_code
_entity_poly.pdbx_strand_id
1 'polypeptide(L)'
;SPIYAQQETRYPFLFDFYTAQLVRHGLSIQHALTYTSLSLLVASLVLFYRIVYRLTRSVRGVWIASSLFFCNGGLGVWYFVQDFLASKQSLLTFVQHQPYNYAHIADRGIHFSNVITDLLLPQRGIVLGLAIFLVVLFLWQTASRSWRVFCLSSLLIGLTPLIHVHTYLMLLGCLIWLVIIQRGKKIFSTRQSLLVLTPAVLLGVAQLWWMGIGQHGSQFVTLMQGWMEPKESLILFWLKNLGLELVFVVFGNLLLFWKTKQRTVLHQLLPPLVGVFFIGNLISLQPHVYDNIKLFFYLHLFTAFFTTVILLKLAHRSRILAATCFLVLTITGTLSVIRENQQSWQITSNDDLTFAAQVQAKTESAAIFLTADNHNHPIPLLAGRSTVLGYRGWLWTHGIPYQKTEAAVQKIYAGDPNALELLKKYHVSYVVIGNEEQQQFVVNNGFFYQNFPIVLQTASRTVFAVQ
;
A
#
# COMPACT_ATOMS: atom_id res chain seq x y z
N SER A 1 -9.31 19.54 0.13
CA SER A 1 -8.43 18.39 -0.19
C SER A 1 -7.97 18.51 -1.64
N PRO A 2 -6.73 18.12 -1.99
CA PRO A 2 -6.23 18.25 -3.36
C PRO A 2 -6.99 17.38 -4.38
N ILE A 3 -7.54 16.25 -3.93
CA ILE A 3 -8.25 15.28 -4.79
C ILE A 3 -9.77 15.47 -4.80
N TYR A 4 -10.32 16.29 -3.89
CA TYR A 4 -11.75 16.55 -3.80
C TYR A 4 -12.02 17.81 -2.98
N ALA A 5 -12.31 18.93 -3.63
CA ALA A 5 -12.43 20.23 -2.96
C ALA A 5 -13.56 20.29 -1.92
N GLN A 6 -14.60 19.47 -2.09
CA GLN A 6 -15.81 19.49 -1.26
C GLN A 6 -15.65 18.79 0.11
N GLN A 7 -14.46 18.26 0.40
CA GLN A 7 -14.19 17.58 1.67
C GLN A 7 -12.76 17.87 2.16
N GLU A 8 -12.60 17.87 3.48
CA GLU A 8 -11.30 17.89 4.13
C GLU A 8 -10.53 16.57 3.91
N THR A 9 -9.20 16.63 3.94
CA THR A 9 -8.36 15.45 3.83
C THR A 9 -8.50 14.58 5.08
N ARG A 10 -9.03 13.37 4.90
CA ARG A 10 -9.29 12.41 6.00
C ARG A 10 -8.54 11.08 5.86
N TYR A 11 -7.66 10.96 4.87
CA TYR A 11 -6.83 9.79 4.62
C TYR A 11 -5.41 9.95 5.20
N PRO A 12 -4.62 8.86 5.36
CA PRO A 12 -3.25 8.94 5.85
C PRO A 12 -2.38 9.81 4.95
N PHE A 13 -1.85 10.91 5.48
CA PHE A 13 -1.07 11.90 4.70
C PHE A 13 0.34 12.13 5.26
N LEU A 14 0.72 11.53 6.39
CA LEU A 14 1.99 11.87 7.06
C LEU A 14 3.23 11.54 6.24
N PHE A 15 3.18 10.50 5.40
CA PHE A 15 4.29 10.20 4.49
C PHE A 15 4.48 11.30 3.45
N ASP A 16 3.37 11.79 2.88
CA ASP A 16 3.40 12.90 1.93
C ASP A 16 3.86 14.18 2.62
N PHE A 17 3.40 14.43 3.85
CA PHE A 17 3.87 15.55 4.65
C PHE A 17 5.38 15.48 4.91
N TYR A 18 5.92 14.31 5.25
CA TYR A 18 7.36 14.10 5.41
C TYR A 18 8.13 14.42 4.12
N THR A 19 7.63 13.93 2.98
CA THR A 19 8.24 14.22 1.67
C THR A 19 8.15 15.71 1.32
N ALA A 20 7.01 16.35 1.61
CA ALA A 20 6.77 17.76 1.34
C ALA A 20 7.72 18.68 2.13
N GLN A 21 8.16 18.29 3.33
CA GLN A 21 9.18 19.06 4.07
C GLN A 21 10.49 19.15 3.29
N LEU A 22 10.93 18.06 2.66
CA LEU A 22 12.16 18.08 1.84
C LEU A 22 12.00 18.97 0.61
N VAL A 23 10.83 18.92 -0.04
CA VAL A 23 10.52 19.82 -1.17
C VAL A 23 10.54 21.28 -0.73
N ARG A 24 9.97 21.58 0.44
CA ARG A 24 10.00 22.93 1.03
C ARG A 24 11.41 23.41 1.33
N HIS A 25 12.34 22.50 1.63
CA HIS A 25 13.76 22.80 1.83
C HIS A 25 14.59 22.84 0.54
N GLY A 26 13.94 22.84 -0.63
CA GLY A 26 14.59 23.07 -1.93
C GLY A 26 14.96 21.81 -2.70
N LEU A 27 14.62 20.60 -2.23
CA LEU A 27 14.76 19.40 -3.05
C LEU A 27 13.69 19.39 -4.14
N SER A 28 14.06 18.98 -5.36
CA SER A 28 13.05 18.66 -6.38
C SER A 28 12.14 17.53 -5.89
N ILE A 29 10.90 17.49 -6.37
CA ILE A 29 9.92 16.43 -6.06
C ILE A 29 10.51 15.02 -6.27
N GLN A 30 11.23 14.80 -7.39
CA GLN A 30 11.86 13.52 -7.70
C GLN A 30 12.85 13.10 -6.61
N HIS A 31 13.85 13.94 -6.31
CA HIS A 31 14.84 13.67 -5.26
C HIS A 31 14.19 13.48 -3.88
N ALA A 32 13.17 14.27 -3.53
CA ALA A 32 12.47 14.12 -2.27
C ALA A 32 11.77 12.75 -2.17
N LEU A 33 11.04 12.33 -3.20
CA LEU A 33 10.36 11.03 -3.25
C LEU A 33 11.34 9.86 -3.18
N THR A 34 12.44 9.94 -3.94
CA THR A 34 13.47 8.91 -3.96
C THR A 34 14.17 8.82 -2.61
N TYR A 35 14.58 9.94 -2.03
CA TYR A 35 15.33 9.96 -0.77
C TYR A 35 14.50 9.45 0.41
N THR A 36 13.24 9.89 0.55
CA THR A 36 12.37 9.43 1.65
C THR A 36 12.13 7.93 1.57
N SER A 37 11.84 7.40 0.38
CA SER A 37 11.58 5.98 0.18
C SER A 37 12.85 5.13 0.36
N LEU A 38 13.96 5.53 -0.27
CA LEU A 38 15.22 4.78 -0.23
C LEU A 38 15.82 4.72 1.18
N SER A 39 15.82 5.83 1.91
CA SER A 39 16.36 5.87 3.28
C SER A 39 15.58 4.93 4.22
N LEU A 40 14.25 4.90 4.11
CA LEU A 40 13.39 4.00 4.88
C LEU A 40 13.54 2.54 4.46
N LEU A 41 13.72 2.26 3.18
CA LEU A 41 13.98 0.90 2.69
C LEU A 41 15.33 0.38 3.20
N VAL A 42 16.39 1.20 3.14
CA VAL A 42 17.70 0.85 3.69
C VAL A 42 17.62 0.60 5.20
N ALA A 43 16.95 1.46 5.95
CA ALA A 43 16.73 1.27 7.38
C ALA A 43 15.96 -0.04 7.66
N SER A 44 14.93 -0.33 6.87
CA SER A 44 14.15 -1.57 6.94
C SER A 44 15.02 -2.79 6.67
N LEU A 45 15.89 -2.76 5.65
CA LEU A 45 16.82 -3.85 5.35
C LEU A 45 17.82 -4.11 6.50
N VAL A 46 18.35 -3.05 7.12
CA VAL A 46 19.24 -3.19 8.29
C VAL A 46 18.51 -3.83 9.48
N LEU A 47 17.28 -3.41 9.76
CA LEU A 47 16.48 -3.99 10.84
C LEU A 47 16.09 -5.44 10.53
N PHE A 48 15.66 -5.72 9.30
CA PHE A 48 15.38 -7.07 8.80
C PHE A 48 16.59 -7.98 8.99
N TYR A 49 17.77 -7.53 8.56
CA TYR A 49 19.04 -8.24 8.76
C TYR A 49 19.24 -8.58 10.24
N ARG A 50 19.11 -7.60 11.14
CA ARG A 50 19.33 -7.82 12.58
C ARG A 50 18.33 -8.81 13.19
N ILE A 51 17.06 -8.72 12.81
CA ILE A 51 15.99 -9.60 13.30
C ILE A 51 16.24 -11.04 12.87
N VAL A 52 16.50 -11.25 11.57
CA VAL A 52 16.72 -12.58 11.00
C VAL A 52 18.05 -13.17 11.45
N TYR A 53 19.11 -12.37 11.53
CA TYR A 53 20.41 -12.82 12.03
C TYR A 53 20.32 -13.26 13.49
N ARG A 54 19.54 -12.56 14.34
CA ARG A 54 19.33 -13.02 15.72
C ARG A 54 18.55 -14.34 15.80
N LEU A 55 17.64 -14.58 14.85
CA LEU A 55 16.88 -15.83 14.75
C LEU A 55 17.71 -17.00 14.24
N THR A 56 18.49 -16.79 13.17
CA THR A 56 19.18 -17.86 12.42
C THR A 56 20.65 -18.00 12.78
N ARG A 57 21.27 -16.95 13.34
CA ARG A 57 22.72 -16.83 13.58
C ARG A 57 23.56 -17.06 12.31
N SER A 58 23.02 -16.72 11.15
CA SER A 58 23.64 -17.01 9.85
C SER A 58 23.35 -15.91 8.83
N VAL A 59 24.41 -15.40 8.19
CA VAL A 59 24.27 -14.46 7.05
C VAL A 59 23.55 -15.12 5.87
N ARG A 60 23.79 -16.42 5.64
CA ARG A 60 23.05 -17.19 4.63
C ARG A 60 21.56 -17.25 4.95
N GLY A 61 21.21 -17.36 6.24
CA GLY A 61 19.83 -17.27 6.69
C GLY A 61 19.18 -15.93 6.34
N VAL A 62 19.91 -14.83 6.51
CA VAL A 62 19.40 -13.50 6.11
C VAL A 62 19.11 -13.44 4.61
N TRP A 63 20.05 -13.89 3.77
CA TRP A 63 19.85 -13.93 2.32
C TRP A 63 18.62 -14.75 1.90
N ILE A 64 18.46 -15.94 2.49
CA ILE A 64 17.29 -16.78 2.21
C ILE A 64 16.01 -16.07 2.63
N ALA A 65 15.95 -15.51 3.84
CA ALA A 65 14.75 -14.82 4.32
C ALA A 65 14.40 -13.60 3.48
N SER A 66 15.39 -12.80 3.08
CA SER A 66 15.19 -11.65 2.20
C SER A 66 14.65 -12.11 0.84
N SER A 67 15.21 -13.15 0.25
CA SER A 67 14.74 -13.68 -1.04
C SER A 67 13.31 -14.21 -0.95
N LEU A 68 12.99 -14.96 0.11
CA LEU A 68 11.63 -15.47 0.34
C LEU A 68 10.61 -14.36 0.52
N PHE A 69 10.99 -13.28 1.20
CA PHE A 69 10.09 -12.15 1.46
C PHE A 69 9.90 -11.25 0.24
N PHE A 70 10.99 -10.90 -0.45
CA PHE A 70 10.94 -9.93 -1.54
C PHE A 70 10.60 -10.54 -2.89
N CYS A 71 10.90 -11.83 -3.10
CA CYS A 71 10.59 -12.56 -4.33
C CYS A 71 9.40 -13.51 -4.15
N ASN A 72 8.43 -13.15 -3.30
CA ASN A 72 7.26 -13.96 -3.05
C ASN A 72 6.38 -14.11 -4.31
N GLY A 73 5.67 -15.22 -4.38
CA GLY A 73 4.63 -15.46 -5.37
C GLY A 73 4.06 -16.87 -5.27
N GLY A 74 2.89 -17.07 -5.87
CA GLY A 74 2.19 -18.35 -5.88
C GLY A 74 2.53 -19.22 -7.09
N LEU A 75 1.56 -20.02 -7.51
CA LEU A 75 1.64 -20.93 -8.66
C LEU A 75 1.57 -20.22 -10.02
N GLY A 76 1.76 -18.90 -10.07
CA GLY A 76 1.83 -18.13 -11.31
C GLY A 76 2.89 -18.61 -12.30
N VAL A 77 3.96 -19.24 -11.80
CA VAL A 77 4.98 -19.90 -12.64
C VAL A 77 4.40 -20.98 -13.55
N TRP A 78 3.28 -21.62 -13.18
CA TRP A 78 2.60 -22.58 -14.04
C TRP A 78 2.12 -21.92 -15.33
N TYR A 79 1.49 -20.75 -15.21
CA TYR A 79 1.05 -19.96 -16.36
C TYR A 79 2.22 -19.41 -17.17
N PHE A 80 3.30 -19.01 -16.50
CA PHE A 80 4.54 -18.62 -17.19
C PHE A 80 5.06 -19.74 -18.09
N VAL A 81 5.14 -20.98 -17.58
CA VAL A 81 5.61 -22.13 -18.36
C VAL A 81 4.66 -22.41 -19.53
N GLN A 82 3.34 -22.37 -19.31
CA GLN A 82 2.36 -22.57 -20.38
C GLN A 82 2.51 -21.54 -21.50
N ASP A 83 2.57 -20.26 -21.15
CA ASP A 83 2.68 -19.17 -22.13
C ASP A 83 4.06 -19.19 -22.82
N PHE A 84 5.13 -19.51 -22.10
CA PHE A 84 6.48 -19.68 -22.65
C PHE A 84 6.51 -20.78 -23.72
N LEU A 85 6.00 -21.97 -23.39
CA LEU A 85 5.95 -23.10 -24.32
C LEU A 85 5.09 -22.79 -25.55
N ALA A 86 3.99 -22.06 -25.37
CA ALA A 86 3.12 -21.62 -26.46
C ALA A 86 3.79 -20.57 -27.37
N SER A 87 4.62 -19.69 -26.81
CA SER A 87 5.28 -18.60 -27.54
C SER A 87 6.29 -19.07 -28.59
N LYS A 88 6.88 -20.27 -28.41
CA LYS A 88 8.01 -20.79 -29.19
C LYS A 88 9.23 -19.85 -29.25
N GLN A 89 9.32 -18.88 -28.35
CA GLN A 89 10.46 -17.97 -28.23
C GLN A 89 11.61 -18.60 -27.43
N SER A 90 12.79 -18.00 -27.50
CA SER A 90 13.86 -18.34 -26.55
C SER A 90 13.46 -17.91 -25.13
N LEU A 91 13.94 -18.64 -24.11
CA LEU A 91 13.63 -18.32 -22.71
C LEU A 91 14.05 -16.89 -22.34
N LEU A 92 15.22 -16.45 -22.83
CA LEU A 92 15.72 -15.11 -22.56
C LEU A 92 14.78 -14.03 -23.13
N THR A 93 14.36 -14.19 -24.38
CA THR A 93 13.44 -13.26 -25.06
C THR A 93 12.11 -13.18 -24.31
N PHE A 94 11.56 -14.33 -23.91
CA PHE A 94 10.29 -14.40 -23.21
C PHE A 94 10.34 -13.76 -21.80
N VAL A 95 11.42 -14.01 -21.06
CA VAL A 95 11.64 -13.39 -19.74
C VAL A 95 11.82 -11.87 -19.86
N GLN A 96 12.35 -11.37 -20.98
CA GLN A 96 12.50 -9.94 -21.25
C GLN A 96 11.22 -9.25 -21.73
N HIS A 97 10.25 -10.00 -22.24
CA HIS A 97 9.01 -9.47 -22.79
C HIS A 97 7.81 -10.25 -22.24
N GLN A 98 7.74 -10.34 -20.92
CA GLN A 98 6.68 -11.08 -20.25
C GLN A 98 5.31 -10.45 -20.56
N PRO A 99 4.33 -11.21 -21.08
CA PRO A 99 3.03 -10.67 -21.43
C PRO A 99 2.18 -10.29 -20.20
N TYR A 100 2.46 -10.92 -19.06
CA TYR A 100 1.71 -10.73 -17.82
C TYR A 100 2.65 -10.58 -16.62
N ASN A 101 2.18 -9.92 -15.56
CA ASN A 101 2.79 -10.06 -14.24
C ASN A 101 2.36 -11.41 -13.66
N TYR A 102 3.20 -12.44 -13.73
CA TYR A 102 2.83 -13.77 -13.26
C TYR A 102 2.58 -13.87 -11.75
N ALA A 103 2.99 -12.88 -10.96
CA ALA A 103 2.60 -12.78 -9.55
C ALA A 103 1.20 -12.18 -9.34
N HIS A 104 0.59 -11.58 -10.36
CA HIS A 104 -0.72 -10.93 -10.28
C HIS A 104 -1.48 -11.03 -11.61
N ILE A 105 -2.35 -12.04 -11.72
CA ILE A 105 -3.19 -12.30 -12.90
C ILE A 105 -4.64 -12.46 -12.41
N ALA A 106 -5.33 -11.33 -12.26
CA ALA A 106 -6.67 -11.28 -11.68
C ALA A 106 -7.65 -12.23 -12.40
N ASP A 107 -7.62 -12.25 -13.73
CA ASP A 107 -8.50 -13.12 -14.55
C ASP A 107 -8.28 -14.62 -14.32
N ARG A 108 -7.10 -15.01 -13.80
CA ARG A 108 -6.74 -16.40 -13.49
C ARG A 108 -6.81 -16.71 -11.98
N GLY A 109 -7.31 -15.78 -11.16
CA GLY A 109 -7.44 -15.93 -9.71
C GLY A 109 -6.13 -15.78 -8.94
N ILE A 110 -5.09 -15.16 -9.53
CA ILE A 110 -3.83 -14.85 -8.85
C ILE A 110 -3.87 -13.40 -8.39
N HIS A 111 -3.98 -13.20 -7.08
CA HIS A 111 -4.14 -11.91 -6.41
C HIS A 111 -3.06 -11.63 -5.36
N PHE A 112 -2.44 -12.63 -4.74
CA PHE A 112 -1.35 -12.44 -3.77
C PHE A 112 -0.05 -12.09 -4.50
N SER A 113 0.07 -10.80 -4.80
CA SER A 113 1.10 -10.24 -5.64
C SER A 113 2.45 -10.09 -4.96
N ASN A 114 3.46 -9.72 -5.75
CA ASN A 114 4.81 -9.56 -5.27
C ASN A 114 4.95 -8.32 -4.37
N VAL A 115 5.70 -8.49 -3.27
CA VAL A 115 5.95 -7.48 -2.25
C VAL A 115 6.66 -6.25 -2.79
N ILE A 116 7.61 -6.41 -3.71
CA ILE A 116 8.31 -5.25 -4.29
C ILE A 116 7.36 -4.50 -5.22
N THR A 117 6.80 -5.20 -6.22
CA THR A 117 6.12 -4.56 -7.36
C THR A 117 4.78 -3.94 -6.99
N ASP A 118 4.03 -4.56 -6.06
CA ASP A 118 2.63 -4.18 -5.82
C ASP A 118 2.40 -3.60 -4.41
N LEU A 119 3.38 -3.69 -3.51
CA LEU A 119 3.34 -3.10 -2.17
C LEU A 119 4.39 -2.00 -2.00
N LEU A 120 5.68 -2.34 -2.00
CA LEU A 120 6.73 -1.38 -1.62
C LEU A 120 6.93 -0.25 -2.64
N LEU A 121 6.84 -0.56 -3.93
CA LEU A 121 7.04 0.43 -5.00
C LEU A 121 5.83 1.40 -5.13
N PRO A 122 4.58 0.93 -5.29
CA PRO A 122 3.45 1.83 -5.48
C PRO A 122 2.88 2.44 -4.19
N GLN A 123 3.09 1.81 -3.01
CA GLN A 123 2.43 2.22 -1.77
C GLN A 123 3.40 2.83 -0.75
N ARG A 124 3.75 4.10 -0.93
CA ARG A 124 4.70 4.82 -0.06
C ARG A 124 4.39 4.74 1.44
N GLY A 125 3.11 4.75 1.82
CA GLY A 125 2.69 4.56 3.22
C GLY A 125 3.12 3.22 3.83
N ILE A 126 3.12 2.13 3.04
CA ILE A 126 3.54 0.80 3.53
C ILE A 126 5.04 0.74 3.81
N VAL A 127 5.87 1.53 3.11
CA VAL A 127 7.32 1.57 3.32
C VAL A 127 7.64 2.07 4.73
N LEU A 128 7.03 3.19 5.14
CA LEU A 128 7.18 3.70 6.50
C LEU A 128 6.48 2.80 7.52
N GLY A 129 5.33 2.22 7.17
CA GLY A 129 4.66 1.21 7.99
C GLY A 129 5.55 -0.01 8.29
N LEU A 130 6.24 -0.55 7.28
CA LEU A 130 7.19 -1.65 7.42
C LEU A 130 8.38 -1.25 8.30
N ALA A 131 8.94 -0.06 8.10
CA ALA A 131 10.06 0.43 8.91
C ALA A 131 9.69 0.48 10.40
N ILE A 132 8.53 1.06 10.74
CA ILE A 132 8.04 1.12 12.12
C ILE A 132 7.75 -0.29 12.67
N PHE A 133 7.13 -1.15 11.87
CA PHE A 133 6.88 -2.54 12.24
C PHE A 133 8.18 -3.28 12.62
N LEU A 134 9.24 -3.13 11.82
CA LEU A 134 10.53 -3.75 12.08
C LEU A 134 11.24 -3.12 13.29
N VAL A 135 11.12 -1.81 13.53
CA VAL A 135 11.62 -1.17 14.76
C VAL A 135 10.95 -1.79 15.99
N VAL A 136 9.62 -1.85 16.00
CA VAL A 136 8.85 -2.41 17.11
C VAL A 136 9.19 -3.89 17.33
N LEU A 137 9.32 -4.66 16.25
CA LEU A 137 9.71 -6.06 16.32
C LEU A 137 11.12 -6.24 16.91
N PHE A 138 12.08 -5.41 16.48
CA PHE A 138 13.44 -5.42 17.00
C PHE A 138 13.49 -5.05 18.49
N LEU A 139 12.71 -4.06 18.92
CA LEU A 139 12.57 -3.67 20.33
C LEU A 139 12.04 -4.84 21.18
N TRP A 140 10.95 -5.47 20.76
CA TRP A 140 10.38 -6.60 21.50
C TRP A 140 11.30 -7.83 21.51
N GLN A 141 12.02 -8.08 20.41
CA GLN A 141 12.99 -9.17 20.35
C GLN A 141 14.18 -8.92 21.29
N THR A 142 14.59 -7.67 21.47
CA THR A 142 15.74 -7.28 22.31
C THR A 142 15.40 -7.25 23.79
N ALA A 143 14.23 -6.72 24.16
CA ALA A 143 13.85 -6.47 25.55
C ALA A 143 12.44 -6.99 25.86
N SER A 144 12.21 -8.27 25.55
CA SER A 144 10.88 -8.91 25.65
C SER A 144 10.23 -8.86 27.03
N ARG A 145 11.01 -8.70 28.10
CA ARG A 145 10.52 -8.63 29.49
C ARG A 145 10.41 -7.20 30.04
N SER A 146 10.81 -6.18 29.29
CA SER A 146 10.80 -4.79 29.77
C SER A 146 9.50 -4.08 29.43
N TRP A 147 8.66 -3.83 30.43
CA TRP A 147 7.40 -3.08 30.23
C TRP A 147 7.65 -1.66 29.71
N ARG A 148 8.78 -1.04 30.04
CA ARG A 148 9.17 0.29 29.52
C ARG A 148 9.39 0.26 28.02
N VAL A 149 10.03 -0.78 27.50
CA VAL A 149 10.22 -0.96 26.05
C VAL A 149 8.89 -1.23 25.36
N PHE A 150 8.00 -2.00 25.99
CA PHE A 150 6.64 -2.19 25.48
C PHE A 150 5.84 -0.89 25.44
N CYS A 151 6.01 -0.01 26.44
CA CYS A 151 5.40 1.32 26.48
C CYS A 151 5.94 2.22 25.36
N LEU A 152 7.26 2.21 25.12
CA LEU A 152 7.88 2.91 23.98
C LEU A 152 7.36 2.38 22.64
N SER A 153 7.29 1.05 22.47
CA SER A 153 6.70 0.44 21.28
C SER A 153 5.24 0.86 21.11
N SER A 154 4.47 0.93 22.19
CA SER A 154 3.06 1.36 22.18
C SER A 154 2.89 2.80 21.71
N LEU A 155 3.78 3.71 22.13
CA LEU A 155 3.82 5.08 21.61
C LEU A 155 4.04 5.08 20.09
N LEU A 156 5.03 4.33 19.60
CA LEU A 156 5.30 4.22 18.16
C LEU A 156 4.09 3.65 17.40
N ILE A 157 3.46 2.62 17.94
CA ILE A 157 2.25 2.01 17.36
C ILE A 157 1.12 3.04 17.28
N GLY A 158 0.84 3.78 18.36
CA GLY A 158 -0.23 4.78 18.40
C GLY A 158 -0.07 5.92 17.40
N LEU A 159 1.16 6.16 16.92
CA LEU A 159 1.46 7.18 15.91
C LEU A 159 1.27 6.72 14.46
N THR A 160 0.96 5.43 14.24
CA THR A 160 0.91 4.85 12.88
C THR A 160 -0.37 5.06 12.07
N PRO A 161 -1.58 5.32 12.60
CA PRO A 161 -2.78 5.41 11.74
C PRO A 161 -2.70 6.43 10.60
N LEU A 162 -2.17 7.63 10.86
CA LEU A 162 -1.96 8.68 9.86
C LEU A 162 -0.81 8.38 8.87
N ILE A 163 -0.03 7.32 9.13
CA ILE A 163 0.98 6.78 8.22
C ILE A 163 0.39 5.61 7.43
N HIS A 164 -0.07 4.58 8.13
CA HIS A 164 -0.60 3.35 7.57
C HIS A 164 -1.45 2.59 8.59
N VAL A 165 -2.78 2.65 8.41
CA VAL A 165 -3.78 2.03 9.32
C VAL A 165 -3.61 0.52 9.45
N HIS A 166 -3.26 -0.22 8.40
CA HIS A 166 -3.08 -1.66 8.51
C HIS A 166 -1.91 -2.02 9.42
N THR A 167 -0.79 -1.28 9.35
CA THR A 167 0.34 -1.47 10.28
C THR A 167 -0.09 -1.26 11.73
N TYR A 168 -0.89 -0.21 11.98
CA TYR A 168 -1.46 0.06 13.30
C TYR A 168 -2.24 -1.14 13.83
N LEU A 169 -3.22 -1.62 13.07
CA LEU A 169 -4.10 -2.73 13.48
C LEU A 169 -3.29 -3.99 13.75
N MET A 170 -2.33 -4.31 12.88
CA MET A 170 -1.45 -5.46 13.03
C MET A 170 -0.60 -5.38 14.30
N LEU A 171 0.05 -4.25 14.54
CA LEU A 171 0.89 -4.07 15.72
C LEU A 171 0.08 -3.97 17.02
N LEU A 172 -1.11 -3.36 16.99
CA LEU A 172 -2.00 -3.30 18.15
C LEU A 172 -2.45 -4.70 18.56
N GLY A 173 -2.91 -5.53 17.60
CA GLY A 173 -3.29 -6.92 17.86
C GLY A 173 -2.12 -7.74 18.43
N CYS A 174 -0.93 -7.57 17.86
CA CYS A 174 0.31 -8.18 18.36
C CYS A 174 0.67 -7.70 19.78
N LEU A 175 0.53 -6.41 20.06
CA LEU A 175 0.82 -5.81 21.37
C LEU A 175 -0.14 -6.34 22.43
N ILE A 176 -1.45 -6.35 22.16
CA ILE A 176 -2.47 -6.89 23.06
C ILE A 176 -2.17 -8.35 23.39
N TRP A 177 -1.90 -9.16 22.36
CA TRP A 177 -1.56 -10.57 22.53
C TRP A 177 -0.31 -10.79 23.39
N LEU A 178 0.76 -10.05 23.13
CA LEU A 178 1.97 -10.15 23.94
C LEU A 178 1.74 -9.68 25.38
N VAL A 179 0.96 -8.62 25.61
CA VAL A 179 0.61 -8.16 26.96
C VAL A 179 -0.16 -9.26 27.72
N ILE A 180 -1.10 -9.96 27.08
CA ILE A 180 -1.81 -11.10 27.66
C ILE A 180 -0.82 -12.21 28.06
N ILE A 181 0.14 -12.55 27.19
CA ILE A 181 1.17 -13.55 27.49
C ILE A 181 2.03 -13.12 28.68
N GLN A 182 2.50 -11.87 28.69
CA GLN A 182 3.38 -11.36 29.74
C GLN A 182 2.67 -11.26 31.09
N ARG A 183 1.38 -10.96 31.08
CA ARG A 183 0.45 -11.06 32.21
C ARG A 183 0.33 -12.48 32.74
N GLY A 184 0.04 -13.45 31.87
CA GLY A 184 -0.10 -14.85 32.25
C GLY A 184 1.18 -15.41 32.86
N LYS A 185 2.34 -14.94 32.39
CA LYS A 185 3.66 -15.27 32.96
C LYS A 185 4.02 -14.47 34.22
N LYS A 186 3.12 -13.60 34.71
CA LYS A 186 3.33 -12.70 35.85
C LYS A 186 4.55 -11.77 35.71
N ILE A 187 4.98 -11.50 34.47
CA ILE A 187 6.09 -10.58 34.17
C ILE A 187 5.60 -9.13 34.27
N PHE A 188 4.38 -8.86 33.80
CA PHE A 188 3.73 -7.55 33.91
C PHE A 188 2.60 -7.58 34.94
N SER A 189 2.48 -6.52 35.73
CA SER A 189 1.31 -6.32 36.60
C SER A 189 0.09 -5.81 35.81
N THR A 190 -1.12 -5.99 36.36
CA THR A 190 -2.01 -4.85 36.67
C THR A 190 -1.88 -3.59 35.81
N ARG A 191 -1.43 -2.59 36.55
CA ARG A 191 -1.10 -1.25 36.13
C ARG A 191 -0.12 -1.20 34.97
N GLN A 192 0.94 -2.02 34.95
CA GLN A 192 1.93 -1.99 33.87
C GLN A 192 1.30 -2.35 32.52
N SER A 193 0.41 -3.33 32.49
CA SER A 193 -0.25 -3.75 31.25
C SER A 193 -1.18 -2.66 30.70
N LEU A 194 -1.91 -1.98 31.59
CA LEU A 194 -2.73 -0.83 31.20
C LEU A 194 -1.85 0.28 30.65
N LEU A 195 -0.81 0.69 31.38
CA LEU A 195 0.14 1.72 30.95
C LEU A 195 0.81 1.39 29.62
N VAL A 196 1.11 0.11 29.36
CA VAL A 196 1.65 -0.33 28.07
C VAL A 196 0.62 -0.18 26.95
N LEU A 197 -0.66 -0.47 27.17
CA LEU A 197 -1.67 -0.39 26.11
C LEU A 197 -2.15 1.05 25.85
N THR A 198 -2.12 1.91 26.86
CA THR A 198 -2.69 3.26 26.81
C THR A 198 -2.17 4.10 25.65
N PRO A 199 -0.85 4.26 25.38
CA PRO A 199 -0.38 5.11 24.29
C PRO A 199 -0.88 4.67 22.91
N ALA A 200 -0.79 3.37 22.59
CA ALA A 200 -1.24 2.81 21.32
C ALA A 200 -2.73 3.06 21.10
N VAL A 201 -3.56 2.80 22.12
CA VAL A 201 -5.00 2.97 22.02
C VAL A 201 -5.40 4.44 21.97
N LEU A 202 -4.90 5.28 22.87
CA LEU A 202 -5.32 6.69 22.93
C LEU A 202 -4.92 7.46 21.68
N LEU A 203 -3.64 7.38 21.28
CA LEU A 203 -3.17 8.08 20.08
C LEU A 203 -3.77 7.47 18.82
N GLY A 204 -3.89 6.14 18.80
CA GLY A 204 -4.46 5.43 17.67
C GLY A 204 -5.92 5.82 17.42
N VAL A 205 -6.75 5.77 18.47
CA VAL A 205 -8.16 6.17 18.40
C VAL A 205 -8.31 7.65 18.06
N ALA A 206 -7.49 8.54 18.64
CA ALA A 206 -7.52 9.96 18.32
C ALA A 206 -7.27 10.23 16.82
N GLN A 207 -6.29 9.55 16.23
CA GLN A 207 -5.99 9.65 14.80
C GLN A 207 -7.10 9.06 13.93
N LEU A 208 -7.59 7.86 14.25
CA LEU A 208 -8.69 7.23 13.50
C LEU A 208 -9.99 8.05 13.58
N TRP A 209 -10.24 8.71 14.71
CA TRP A 209 -11.36 9.62 14.91
C TRP A 209 -11.21 10.88 14.04
N TRP A 210 -10.03 11.49 14.01
CA TRP A 210 -9.73 12.62 13.12
C TRP A 210 -9.92 12.25 11.64
N MET A 211 -9.52 11.04 11.25
CA MET A 211 -9.75 10.49 9.91
C MET A 211 -11.23 10.19 9.60
N GLY A 212 -12.13 10.27 10.58
CA GLY A 212 -13.56 10.03 10.36
C GLY A 212 -13.88 8.60 9.90
N ILE A 213 -13.05 7.60 10.24
CA ILE A 213 -13.25 6.19 9.83
C ILE A 213 -14.60 5.64 10.33
N GLY A 214 -15.14 6.18 11.44
CA GLY A 214 -16.48 5.84 11.94
C GLY A 214 -17.65 6.59 11.29
N GLN A 215 -17.41 7.65 10.52
CA GLN A 215 -18.47 8.46 9.90
C GLN A 215 -18.92 7.92 8.53
N HIS A 216 -18.14 7.02 7.93
CA HIS A 216 -18.43 6.36 6.65
C HIS A 216 -18.99 4.92 6.87
N GLY A 217 -19.61 4.70 8.04
CA GLY A 217 -19.74 3.43 8.78
C GLY A 217 -20.54 2.27 8.17
N SER A 218 -20.83 2.26 6.87
CA SER A 218 -21.41 1.09 6.17
C SER A 218 -20.63 0.61 4.95
N GLN A 219 -19.67 1.40 4.43
CA GLN A 219 -18.93 1.06 3.21
C GLN A 219 -17.51 0.53 3.46
N PHE A 220 -16.95 0.73 4.65
CA PHE A 220 -15.57 0.35 4.95
C PHE A 220 -15.41 -1.08 5.50
N VAL A 221 -16.37 -1.54 6.30
CA VAL A 221 -16.32 -2.89 6.88
C VAL A 221 -17.45 -3.72 6.30
N THR A 222 -17.09 -4.68 5.47
CA THR A 222 -18.06 -5.60 4.83
C THR A 222 -17.69 -7.04 5.15
N LEU A 223 -18.71 -7.90 5.27
CA LEU A 223 -18.50 -9.34 5.33
C LEU A 223 -18.26 -9.88 3.92
N MET A 224 -17.35 -10.83 3.78
CA MET A 224 -17.04 -11.48 2.51
C MET A 224 -16.86 -12.98 2.69
N GLN A 225 -17.03 -13.74 1.60
CA GLN A 225 -16.86 -15.20 1.59
C GLN A 225 -15.48 -15.60 1.03
N GLY A 226 -14.43 -15.30 1.77
CA GLY A 226 -13.05 -15.47 1.32
C GLY A 226 -12.48 -14.19 0.70
N TRP A 227 -11.18 -13.97 0.88
CA TRP A 227 -10.52 -12.80 0.28
C TRP A 227 -10.64 -12.84 -1.24
N MET A 228 -11.03 -11.71 -1.84
CA MET A 228 -11.36 -11.57 -3.28
C MET A 228 -12.62 -12.31 -3.74
N GLU A 229 -13.41 -12.90 -2.82
CA GLU A 229 -14.64 -13.65 -3.11
C GLU A 229 -14.46 -14.62 -4.30
N PRO A 230 -13.54 -15.60 -4.16
CA PRO A 230 -13.12 -16.42 -5.28
C PRO A 230 -14.29 -17.27 -5.81
N LYS A 231 -14.34 -17.42 -7.14
CA LYS A 231 -15.31 -18.32 -7.80
C LYS A 231 -15.05 -19.81 -7.50
N GLU A 232 -13.83 -20.14 -7.10
CA GLU A 232 -13.39 -21.49 -6.76
C GLU A 232 -13.37 -21.72 -5.24
N SER A 233 -13.08 -22.95 -4.81
CA SER A 233 -12.96 -23.24 -3.38
C SER A 233 -11.83 -22.42 -2.75
N LEU A 234 -12.03 -21.97 -1.51
CA LEU A 234 -11.06 -21.13 -0.80
C LEU A 234 -9.68 -21.81 -0.66
N ILE A 235 -9.66 -23.13 -0.54
CA ILE A 235 -8.42 -23.92 -0.49
C ILE A 235 -7.67 -23.84 -1.82
N LEU A 236 -8.36 -24.02 -2.94
CA LEU A 236 -7.75 -23.95 -4.27
C LEU A 236 -7.26 -22.53 -4.57
N PHE A 237 -8.03 -21.52 -4.19
CA PHE A 237 -7.64 -20.11 -4.27
C PHE A 237 -6.32 -19.87 -3.52
N TRP A 238 -6.22 -20.24 -2.25
CA TRP A 238 -4.99 -20.04 -1.48
C TRP A 238 -3.84 -20.91 -1.95
N LEU A 239 -4.10 -22.11 -2.49
CA LEU A 239 -3.08 -22.94 -3.13
C LEU A 239 -2.52 -22.26 -4.38
N LYS A 240 -3.34 -21.63 -5.22
CA LYS A 240 -2.86 -20.83 -6.36
C LYS A 240 -2.02 -19.64 -5.91
N ASN A 241 -2.48 -18.93 -4.88
CA ASN A 241 -1.90 -17.67 -4.46
C ASN A 241 -0.62 -17.81 -3.62
N LEU A 242 -0.51 -18.86 -2.80
CA LEU A 242 0.66 -19.11 -1.94
C LEU A 242 1.48 -20.31 -2.39
N GLY A 243 0.93 -21.23 -3.18
CA GLY A 243 1.63 -22.43 -3.64
C GLY A 243 2.22 -23.22 -2.48
N LEU A 244 3.53 -23.49 -2.56
CA LEU A 244 4.26 -24.19 -1.51
C LEU A 244 4.31 -23.39 -0.19
N GLU A 245 4.19 -22.07 -0.22
CA GLU A 245 4.16 -21.25 0.99
C GLU A 245 2.98 -21.61 1.90
N LEU A 246 1.83 -22.01 1.33
CA LEU A 246 0.67 -22.45 2.11
C LEU A 246 1.01 -23.59 3.07
N VAL A 247 1.86 -24.52 2.64
CA VAL A 247 2.35 -25.63 3.47
C VAL A 247 3.18 -25.10 4.66
N PHE A 248 3.98 -24.07 4.44
CA PHE A 248 4.77 -23.44 5.50
C PHE A 248 3.91 -22.60 6.45
N VAL A 249 2.91 -21.87 5.93
CA VAL A 249 1.94 -21.13 6.74
C VAL A 249 1.18 -22.06 7.68
N VAL A 250 0.64 -23.17 7.15
CA VAL A 250 -0.19 -24.10 7.90
C VAL A 250 0.64 -25.04 8.76
N PHE A 251 1.60 -25.76 8.18
CA PHE A 251 2.33 -26.82 8.88
C PHE A 251 3.69 -26.38 9.41
N GLY A 252 4.44 -25.60 8.64
CA GLY A 252 5.80 -25.17 9.01
C GLY A 252 5.82 -24.31 10.28
N ASN A 253 5.03 -23.25 10.28
CA ASN A 253 4.92 -22.31 11.40
C ASN A 253 4.36 -22.98 12.66
N LEU A 254 3.33 -23.82 12.51
CA LEU A 254 2.79 -24.60 13.63
C LEU A 254 3.85 -25.57 14.15
N LEU A 255 4.41 -26.46 13.32
CA LEU A 255 5.38 -27.45 13.77
C LEU A 255 6.56 -26.81 14.50
N LEU A 256 7.04 -25.66 14.03
CA LEU A 256 8.12 -24.92 14.67
C LEU A 256 7.66 -24.26 15.98
N PHE A 257 6.44 -23.70 16.06
CA PHE A 257 5.83 -23.20 17.29
C PHE A 257 5.66 -24.28 18.37
N TRP A 258 5.21 -25.48 17.98
CA TRP A 258 4.93 -26.58 18.90
C TRP A 258 6.20 -27.32 19.35
N LYS A 259 7.18 -27.53 18.46
CA LYS A 259 8.44 -28.21 18.82
C LYS A 259 9.44 -27.33 19.58
N THR A 260 9.31 -26.00 19.50
CA THR A 260 10.26 -25.10 20.16
C THR A 260 9.91 -24.93 21.64
N LYS A 261 10.69 -25.59 22.51
CA LYS A 261 10.53 -25.50 23.98
C LYS A 261 10.74 -24.07 24.51
N GLN A 262 11.75 -23.36 24.02
CA GLN A 262 12.03 -21.97 24.42
C GLN A 262 11.52 -20.97 23.36
N ARG A 263 10.25 -20.59 23.46
CA ARG A 263 9.59 -19.68 22.50
C ARG A 263 10.09 -18.25 22.65
N THR A 264 10.74 -17.72 21.61
CA THR A 264 11.06 -16.28 21.50
C THR A 264 9.79 -15.45 21.23
N VAL A 265 9.89 -14.12 21.27
CA VAL A 265 8.77 -13.23 20.91
C VAL A 265 8.25 -13.50 19.49
N LEU A 266 9.14 -13.78 18.53
CA LEU A 266 8.70 -14.08 17.15
C LEU A 266 7.75 -15.28 17.10
N HIS A 267 8.02 -16.33 17.88
CA HIS A 267 7.14 -17.49 17.98
C HIS A 267 5.79 -17.11 18.59
N GLN A 268 5.82 -16.24 19.61
CA GLN A 268 4.62 -15.78 20.31
C GLN A 268 3.73 -14.90 19.44
N LEU A 269 4.25 -14.30 18.37
CA LEU A 269 3.49 -13.48 17.43
C LEU A 269 2.79 -14.28 16.31
N LEU A 270 3.11 -15.56 16.12
CA LEU A 270 2.44 -16.39 15.11
C LEU A 270 0.91 -16.49 15.32
N PRO A 271 0.39 -16.76 16.53
CA PRO A 271 -1.06 -16.88 16.75
C PRO A 271 -1.88 -15.65 16.31
N PRO A 272 -1.57 -14.40 16.72
CA PRO A 272 -2.36 -13.25 16.28
C PRO A 272 -2.24 -12.99 14.77
N LEU A 273 -1.07 -13.26 14.15
CA LEU A 273 -0.89 -13.12 12.70
C LEU A 273 -1.72 -14.13 11.90
N VAL A 274 -1.78 -15.38 12.37
CA VAL A 274 -2.66 -16.41 11.78
C VAL A 274 -4.13 -16.06 12.02
N GLY A 275 -4.49 -15.51 13.19
CA GLY A 275 -5.84 -15.00 13.44
C GLY A 275 -6.25 -13.94 12.44
N VAL A 276 -5.36 -12.99 12.14
CA VAL A 276 -5.58 -11.97 11.10
C VAL A 276 -5.79 -12.59 9.72
N PHE A 277 -5.09 -13.66 9.37
CA PHE A 277 -5.30 -14.34 8.09
C PHE A 277 -6.75 -14.82 7.94
N PHE A 278 -7.31 -15.44 8.98
CA PHE A 278 -8.70 -15.88 8.95
C PHE A 278 -9.67 -14.69 8.94
N ILE A 279 -9.41 -13.66 9.75
CA ILE A 279 -10.25 -12.45 9.76
C ILE A 279 -10.25 -11.77 8.39
N GLY A 280 -9.09 -11.63 7.74
CA GLY A 280 -8.96 -11.01 6.42
C GLY A 280 -9.62 -11.79 5.28
N ASN A 281 -10.00 -13.06 5.52
CA ASN A 281 -10.83 -13.83 4.59
C ASN A 281 -12.33 -13.63 4.84
N LEU A 282 -12.74 -13.07 5.98
CA LEU A 282 -14.14 -12.93 6.37
C LEU A 282 -14.61 -11.47 6.36
N ILE A 283 -13.69 -10.53 6.52
CA ILE A 283 -13.99 -9.11 6.72
C ILE A 283 -13.11 -8.25 5.82
N SER A 284 -13.72 -7.38 5.01
CA SER A 284 -13.00 -6.32 4.30
C SER A 284 -12.85 -5.14 5.23
N LEU A 285 -11.67 -4.52 5.27
CA LEU A 285 -11.43 -3.30 6.06
C LEU A 285 -11.45 -2.02 5.21
N GLN A 286 -11.58 -2.15 3.89
CA GLN A 286 -11.66 -1.06 2.93
C GLN A 286 -12.68 -1.38 1.81
N PRO A 287 -13.16 -0.37 1.07
CA PRO A 287 -14.04 -0.59 -0.09
C PRO A 287 -13.43 -1.51 -1.16
N HIS A 288 -12.11 -1.45 -1.35
CA HIS A 288 -11.39 -2.33 -2.27
C HIS A 288 -10.90 -3.57 -1.51
N VAL A 289 -11.54 -4.71 -1.77
CA VAL A 289 -11.27 -6.00 -1.09
C VAL A 289 -9.81 -6.43 -1.18
N TYR A 290 -9.14 -6.11 -2.30
CA TYR A 290 -7.73 -6.41 -2.52
C TYR A 290 -6.82 -5.84 -1.41
N ASP A 291 -7.18 -4.71 -0.79
CA ASP A 291 -6.34 -4.04 0.20
C ASP A 291 -6.06 -4.89 1.46
N ASN A 292 -6.84 -5.94 1.71
CA ASN A 292 -6.53 -6.94 2.74
C ASN A 292 -5.18 -7.65 2.50
N ILE A 293 -4.59 -7.58 1.30
CA ILE A 293 -3.20 -7.99 1.06
C ILE A 293 -2.22 -7.37 2.05
N LYS A 294 -2.47 -6.13 2.50
CA LYS A 294 -1.65 -5.40 3.49
C LYS A 294 -1.66 -6.09 4.87
N LEU A 295 -2.67 -6.89 5.17
CA LEU A 295 -2.75 -7.72 6.38
C LEU A 295 -1.92 -9.01 6.19
N PHE A 296 -2.14 -9.71 5.07
CA PHE A 296 -1.44 -10.96 4.75
C PHE A 296 0.06 -10.76 4.56
N PHE A 297 0.46 -9.58 4.10
CA PHE A 297 1.85 -9.12 4.00
C PHE A 297 2.67 -9.37 5.28
N TYR A 298 2.11 -9.08 6.45
CA TYR A 298 2.81 -9.26 7.72
C TYR A 298 2.87 -10.72 8.17
N LEU A 299 1.88 -11.54 7.82
CA LEU A 299 1.98 -12.98 8.01
C LEU A 299 3.09 -13.55 7.12
N HIS A 300 3.10 -13.17 5.85
CA HIS A 300 4.11 -13.58 4.88
C HIS A 300 5.52 -13.23 5.35
N LEU A 301 5.74 -12.03 5.92
CA LEU A 301 7.01 -11.64 6.54
C LEU A 301 7.49 -12.65 7.60
N PHE A 302 6.60 -13.07 8.50
CA PHE A 302 6.95 -14.05 9.53
C PHE A 302 7.14 -15.45 8.96
N THR A 303 6.32 -15.84 7.98
CA THR A 303 6.49 -17.11 7.26
C THR A 303 7.86 -17.16 6.59
N ALA A 304 8.33 -16.09 5.95
CA ALA A 304 9.67 -16.03 5.37
C ALA A 304 10.77 -16.27 6.43
N PHE A 305 10.64 -15.69 7.63
CA PHE A 305 11.59 -15.92 8.73
C PHE A 305 11.66 -17.37 9.19
N PHE A 306 10.51 -18.03 9.36
CA PHE A 306 10.47 -19.39 9.87
C PHE A 306 10.73 -20.45 8.80
N THR A 307 10.25 -20.23 7.57
CA THR A 307 10.61 -21.04 6.40
C THR A 307 12.11 -21.06 6.20
N THR A 308 12.80 -19.93 6.40
CA THR A 308 14.27 -19.89 6.39
C THR A 308 14.89 -20.86 7.39
N VAL A 309 14.41 -20.90 8.63
CA VAL A 309 14.91 -21.85 9.65
C VAL A 309 14.67 -23.29 9.23
N ILE A 310 13.53 -23.58 8.60
CA ILE A 310 13.20 -24.93 8.11
C ILE A 310 14.10 -25.31 6.93
N LEU A 311 14.29 -24.42 5.95
CA LEU A 311 15.14 -24.67 4.78
C LEU A 311 16.62 -24.86 5.18
N LEU A 312 17.12 -24.09 6.14
CA LEU A 312 18.48 -24.29 6.67
C LEU A 312 18.64 -25.68 7.30
N LYS A 313 17.67 -26.12 8.11
CA LYS A 313 17.65 -27.47 8.68
C LYS A 313 17.52 -28.56 7.61
N LEU A 314 16.70 -28.31 6.60
CA LEU A 314 16.50 -29.22 5.48
C LEU A 314 17.77 -29.36 4.64
N ALA A 315 18.52 -28.28 4.42
CA ALA A 315 19.76 -28.28 3.67
C ALA A 315 20.86 -29.15 4.32
N HIS A 316 20.81 -29.34 5.64
CA HIS A 316 21.69 -30.31 6.32
C HIS A 316 21.33 -31.77 6.02
N ARG A 317 20.07 -32.07 5.65
CA ARG A 317 19.61 -33.42 5.29
C ARG A 317 19.65 -33.65 3.78
N SER A 318 19.19 -32.69 2.98
CA SER A 318 19.21 -32.71 1.53
C SER A 318 19.31 -31.28 0.99
N ARG A 319 20.47 -30.95 0.43
CA ARG A 319 20.72 -29.65 -0.20
C ARG A 319 19.86 -29.45 -1.44
N ILE A 320 19.65 -30.51 -2.22
CA ILE A 320 18.84 -30.48 -3.44
C ILE A 320 17.39 -30.13 -3.09
N LEU A 321 16.80 -30.82 -2.12
CA LEU A 321 15.41 -30.55 -1.75
C LEU A 321 15.22 -29.13 -1.19
N ALA A 322 16.14 -28.67 -0.34
CA ALA A 322 16.11 -27.29 0.16
C ALA A 322 16.24 -26.26 -0.97
N ALA A 323 17.12 -26.49 -1.94
CA ALA A 323 17.28 -25.63 -3.11
C ALA A 323 16.04 -25.63 -4.01
N THR A 324 15.43 -26.79 -4.26
CA THR A 324 14.18 -26.90 -5.03
C THR A 324 13.04 -26.16 -4.34
N CYS A 325 12.86 -26.35 -3.03
CA CYS A 325 11.85 -25.60 -2.27
C CYS A 325 12.10 -24.09 -2.34
N PHE A 326 13.35 -23.67 -2.15
CA PHE A 326 13.73 -22.26 -2.26
C PHE A 326 13.40 -21.68 -3.64
N LEU A 327 13.74 -22.39 -4.72
CA LEU A 327 13.45 -21.97 -6.09
C LEU A 327 11.93 -21.84 -6.34
N VAL A 328 11.15 -22.85 -5.95
CA VAL A 328 9.69 -22.85 -6.12
C VAL A 328 9.04 -21.68 -5.37
N LEU A 329 9.54 -21.33 -4.18
CA LEU A 329 9.02 -20.21 -3.38
C LEU A 329 9.39 -18.82 -3.93
N THR A 330 10.40 -18.71 -4.79
CA THR A 330 10.97 -17.42 -5.20
C THR A 330 10.85 -17.11 -6.69
N ILE A 331 10.63 -18.12 -7.53
CA ILE A 331 10.69 -17.95 -8.99
C ILE A 331 9.59 -17.02 -9.52
N THR A 332 8.35 -17.16 -9.04
CA THR A 332 7.22 -16.31 -9.48
C THR A 332 7.46 -14.83 -9.16
N GLY A 333 7.92 -14.51 -7.94
CA GLY A 333 8.22 -13.13 -7.56
C GLY A 333 9.46 -12.59 -8.26
N THR A 334 10.47 -13.43 -8.52
CA THR A 334 11.64 -13.04 -9.31
C THR A 334 11.25 -12.61 -10.72
N LEU A 335 10.37 -13.37 -11.39
CA LEU A 335 9.84 -13.02 -12.70
C LEU A 335 9.09 -11.68 -12.67
N SER A 336 8.29 -11.44 -11.63
CA SER A 336 7.58 -10.18 -11.40
C SER A 336 8.53 -8.98 -11.29
N VAL A 337 9.59 -9.10 -10.48
CA VAL A 337 10.61 -8.05 -10.32
C VAL A 337 11.38 -7.79 -11.62
N ILE A 338 11.73 -8.84 -12.37
CA ILE A 338 12.39 -8.70 -13.68
C ILE A 338 11.50 -7.91 -14.64
N ARG A 339 10.21 -8.25 -14.70
CA ARG A 339 9.24 -7.54 -15.55
C ARG A 339 9.16 -6.08 -15.16
N GLU A 340 9.03 -5.77 -13.87
CA GLU A 340 8.86 -4.39 -13.41
C GLU A 340 10.07 -3.52 -13.74
N ASN A 341 11.28 -4.08 -13.65
CA ASN A 341 12.51 -3.39 -14.05
C ASN A 341 12.61 -3.08 -15.56
N GLN A 342 11.79 -3.72 -16.40
CA GLN A 342 11.73 -3.51 -17.85
C GLN A 342 10.61 -2.54 -18.25
N GLN A 343 9.72 -2.19 -17.33
CA GLN A 343 8.62 -1.26 -17.59
C GLN A 343 9.06 0.17 -17.25
N SER A 344 8.69 1.11 -18.11
CA SER A 344 8.88 2.54 -17.86
C SER A 344 7.64 3.29 -18.30
N TRP A 345 6.98 3.93 -17.34
CA TRP A 345 5.78 4.72 -17.58
C TRP A 345 6.07 6.17 -17.26
N GLN A 346 5.77 7.06 -18.21
CA GLN A 346 5.89 8.49 -17.99
C GLN A 346 4.78 8.97 -17.06
N ILE A 347 5.16 9.52 -15.89
CA ILE A 347 4.19 10.10 -14.95
C ILE A 347 3.78 11.50 -15.41
N THR A 348 4.76 12.34 -15.77
CA THR A 348 4.55 13.73 -16.25
C THR A 348 5.51 14.08 -17.39
N SER A 349 5.09 14.99 -18.26
CA SER A 349 5.90 15.56 -19.34
C SER A 349 6.59 16.88 -18.96
N ASN A 350 7.54 17.33 -19.78
CA ASN A 350 8.15 18.65 -19.62
C ASN A 350 7.13 19.79 -19.84
N ASP A 351 6.16 19.56 -20.72
CA ASP A 351 5.05 20.48 -20.95
C ASP A 351 4.17 20.59 -19.70
N ASP A 352 3.93 19.47 -18.99
CA ASP A 352 3.20 19.49 -17.71
C ASP A 352 3.93 20.28 -16.63
N LEU A 353 5.25 20.14 -16.55
CA LEU A 353 6.08 20.90 -15.60
C LEU A 353 6.01 22.40 -15.88
N THR A 354 6.12 22.78 -17.15
CA THR A 354 6.05 24.19 -17.58
C THR A 354 4.66 24.77 -17.34
N PHE A 355 3.62 24.02 -17.71
CA PHE A 355 2.22 24.38 -17.48
C PHE A 355 1.95 24.58 -15.98
N ALA A 356 2.38 23.65 -15.14
CA ALA A 356 2.19 23.74 -13.69
C ALA A 356 2.88 24.95 -13.07
N ALA A 357 4.10 25.29 -13.50
CA ALA A 357 4.82 26.48 -13.05
C ALA A 357 4.07 27.77 -13.43
N GLN A 358 3.50 27.84 -14.64
CA GLN A 358 2.69 28.98 -15.08
C GLN A 358 1.38 29.09 -14.31
N VAL A 359 0.71 27.97 -14.03
CA VAL A 359 -0.47 27.92 -13.15
C VAL A 359 -0.12 28.45 -11.77
N GLN A 360 1.00 28.00 -11.18
CA GLN A 360 1.42 28.46 -9.86
C GLN A 360 1.68 29.97 -9.79
N ALA A 361 2.26 30.54 -10.85
CA ALA A 361 2.56 31.97 -10.93
C ALA A 361 1.32 32.84 -11.17
N LYS A 362 0.29 32.32 -11.84
CA LYS A 362 -0.88 33.11 -12.30
C LYS A 362 -2.15 32.90 -11.49
N THR A 363 -2.16 31.97 -10.54
CA THR A 363 -3.38 31.54 -9.84
C THR A 363 -3.15 31.45 -8.34
N GLU A 364 -4.19 31.73 -7.56
CA GLU A 364 -4.12 31.66 -6.10
C GLU A 364 -3.88 30.21 -5.61
N SER A 365 -3.16 30.06 -4.50
CA SER A 365 -2.84 28.74 -3.94
C SER A 365 -4.06 27.97 -3.44
N ALA A 366 -5.11 28.67 -3.04
CA ALA A 366 -6.35 28.09 -2.53
C ALA A 366 -7.43 27.89 -3.62
N ALA A 367 -7.15 28.28 -4.87
CA ALA A 367 -8.10 28.20 -5.96
C ALA A 367 -8.54 26.75 -6.26
N ILE A 368 -9.82 26.59 -6.60
CA ILE A 368 -10.41 25.31 -6.98
C ILE A 368 -10.55 25.26 -8.49
N PHE A 369 -10.03 24.19 -9.08
CA PHE A 369 -10.03 23.97 -10.51
C PHE A 369 -11.07 22.92 -10.91
N LEU A 370 -11.73 23.15 -12.04
CA LEU A 370 -12.41 22.12 -12.80
C LEU A 370 -11.43 21.54 -13.82
N THR A 371 -11.24 20.23 -13.78
CA THR A 371 -10.29 19.48 -14.64
C THR A 371 -10.87 18.12 -15.02
N ALA A 372 -10.17 17.37 -15.85
CA ALA A 372 -10.28 15.93 -15.97
C ALA A 372 -9.88 15.22 -14.67
N ASP A 373 -10.29 13.96 -14.52
CA ASP A 373 -10.08 13.19 -13.29
C ASP A 373 -8.82 12.30 -13.33
N ASN A 374 -7.90 12.51 -14.27
CA ASN A 374 -6.67 11.73 -14.36
C ASN A 374 -5.85 11.81 -13.05
N HIS A 375 -5.34 10.66 -12.57
CA HIS A 375 -4.54 10.58 -11.34
C HIS A 375 -3.23 11.37 -11.41
N ASN A 376 -2.73 11.62 -12.62
CA ASN A 376 -1.53 12.40 -12.89
C ASN A 376 -1.82 13.79 -13.50
N HIS A 377 -3.05 14.30 -13.36
CA HIS A 377 -3.40 15.62 -13.88
C HIS A 377 -2.45 16.70 -13.30
N PRO A 378 -1.83 17.57 -14.13
CA PRO A 378 -0.81 18.52 -13.68
C PRO A 378 -1.27 19.52 -12.60
N ILE A 379 -2.57 19.86 -12.59
CA ILE A 379 -3.15 20.80 -11.62
C ILE A 379 -3.02 20.29 -10.16
N PRO A 380 -3.57 19.12 -9.79
CA PRO A 380 -3.39 18.58 -8.45
C PRO A 380 -1.97 18.02 -8.21
N LEU A 381 -1.35 17.38 -9.21
CA LEU A 381 -0.08 16.68 -9.02
C LEU A 381 1.13 17.62 -8.89
N LEU A 382 1.22 18.63 -9.76
CA LEU A 382 2.40 19.50 -9.89
C LEU A 382 2.13 20.91 -9.39
N ALA A 383 0.99 21.51 -9.78
CA ALA A 383 0.65 22.88 -9.37
C ALA A 383 0.16 22.96 -7.92
N GLY A 384 -0.24 21.83 -7.33
CA GLY A 384 -0.71 21.74 -5.94
C GLY A 384 -2.02 22.49 -5.70
N ARG A 385 -2.90 22.54 -6.70
CA ARG A 385 -4.22 23.17 -6.60
C ARG A 385 -5.30 22.12 -6.37
N SER A 386 -6.38 22.50 -5.68
CA SER A 386 -7.50 21.58 -5.42
C SER A 386 -8.38 21.43 -6.66
N THR A 387 -8.92 20.23 -6.89
CA THR A 387 -9.90 20.01 -7.98
C THR A 387 -11.29 19.72 -7.43
N VAL A 388 -12.32 20.07 -8.22
CA VAL A 388 -13.72 19.75 -7.91
C VAL A 388 -13.91 18.23 -7.77
N LEU A 389 -13.35 17.48 -8.72
CA LEU A 389 -13.40 16.03 -8.80
C LEU A 389 -12.03 15.52 -9.24
N GLY A 390 -11.25 14.95 -8.33
CA GLY A 390 -10.04 14.21 -8.67
C GLY A 390 -10.33 12.78 -9.07
N TYR A 391 -9.27 11.96 -9.18
CA TYR A 391 -9.36 10.59 -9.66
C TYR A 391 -10.37 9.74 -8.92
N ARG A 392 -11.41 9.33 -9.64
CA ARG A 392 -12.55 8.56 -9.11
C ARG A 392 -12.12 7.26 -8.42
N GLY A 393 -11.04 6.63 -8.87
CA GLY A 393 -10.47 5.46 -8.22
C GLY A 393 -10.05 5.73 -6.78
N TRP A 394 -9.39 6.86 -6.51
CA TRP A 394 -9.02 7.25 -5.14
C TRP A 394 -10.25 7.60 -4.31
N LEU A 395 -11.19 8.37 -4.87
CA LEU A 395 -12.42 8.74 -4.17
C LEU A 395 -13.22 7.51 -3.76
N TRP A 396 -13.31 6.51 -4.63
CA TRP A 396 -13.95 5.22 -4.34
C TRP A 396 -13.21 4.45 -3.24
N THR A 397 -11.88 4.29 -3.34
CA THR A 397 -11.11 3.58 -2.30
C THR A 397 -11.16 4.27 -0.92
N HIS A 398 -11.41 5.58 -0.89
CA HIS A 398 -11.61 6.36 0.33
C HIS A 398 -13.08 6.45 0.77
N GLY A 399 -14.01 5.80 0.08
CA GLY A 399 -15.44 5.81 0.43
C GLY A 399 -16.09 7.19 0.33
N ILE A 400 -15.58 8.07 -0.53
CA ILE A 400 -16.12 9.42 -0.76
C ILE A 400 -17.28 9.31 -1.77
N PRO A 401 -18.52 9.72 -1.42
CA PRO A 401 -19.63 9.70 -2.36
C PRO A 401 -19.52 10.86 -3.36
N TYR A 402 -19.01 10.58 -4.56
CA TYR A 402 -18.70 11.60 -5.57
C TYR A 402 -19.68 11.65 -6.77
N GLN A 403 -20.65 10.73 -6.86
CA GLN A 403 -21.50 10.55 -8.05
C GLN A 403 -22.31 11.81 -8.41
N LYS A 404 -22.78 12.56 -7.40
CA LYS A 404 -23.48 13.83 -7.63
C LYS A 404 -22.56 14.90 -8.22
N THR A 405 -21.31 14.93 -7.77
CA THR A 405 -20.29 15.86 -8.27
C THR A 405 -19.85 15.47 -9.68
N GLU A 406 -19.68 14.18 -9.95
CA GLU A 406 -19.43 13.65 -11.31
C GLU A 406 -20.49 14.09 -12.31
N ALA A 407 -21.77 13.90 -12.00
CA ALA A 407 -22.85 14.36 -12.86
C ALA A 407 -22.84 15.88 -13.06
N ALA A 408 -22.49 16.66 -12.03
CA ALA A 408 -22.37 18.11 -12.16
C ALA A 408 -21.21 18.55 -13.05
N VAL A 409 -20.03 17.91 -12.92
CA VAL A 409 -18.86 18.18 -13.76
C VAL A 409 -19.18 17.94 -15.24
N GLN A 410 -19.86 16.84 -15.55
CA GLN A 410 -20.31 16.55 -16.93
C GLN A 410 -21.20 17.66 -17.50
N LYS A 411 -22.19 18.13 -16.71
CA LYS A 411 -23.08 19.23 -17.11
C LYS A 411 -22.35 20.55 -17.30
N ILE A 412 -21.38 20.86 -16.45
CA ILE A 412 -20.57 22.07 -16.58
C ILE A 412 -19.80 22.03 -17.91
N TYR A 413 -19.11 20.93 -18.23
CA TYR A 413 -18.37 20.81 -19.49
C TYR A 413 -19.28 20.85 -20.73
N ALA A 414 -20.48 20.29 -20.65
CA ALA A 414 -21.47 20.35 -21.72
C ALA A 414 -22.04 21.77 -21.96
N GLY A 415 -21.81 22.71 -21.04
CA GLY A 415 -22.40 24.04 -21.10
C GLY A 415 -23.91 24.01 -20.88
N ASP A 416 -24.40 23.12 -20.03
CA ASP A 416 -25.82 23.03 -19.68
C ASP A 416 -26.35 24.38 -19.15
N PRO A 417 -27.66 24.67 -19.25
CA PRO A 417 -28.24 25.92 -18.76
C PRO A 417 -27.89 26.26 -17.30
N ASN A 418 -27.70 25.25 -16.45
CA ASN A 418 -27.34 25.43 -15.04
C ASN A 418 -25.82 25.41 -14.77
N ALA A 419 -24.97 25.39 -15.81
CA ALA A 419 -23.52 25.27 -15.65
C ALA A 419 -22.93 26.42 -14.81
N LEU A 420 -23.40 27.66 -15.01
CA LEU A 420 -22.95 28.82 -14.24
C LEU A 420 -23.30 28.71 -12.75
N GLU A 421 -24.48 28.18 -12.42
CA GLU A 421 -24.88 27.93 -11.03
C GLU A 421 -24.05 26.83 -10.39
N LEU A 422 -23.75 25.76 -11.15
CA LEU A 422 -22.91 24.67 -10.67
C LEU A 422 -21.47 25.14 -10.43
N LEU A 423 -20.88 25.95 -11.31
CA LEU A 423 -19.56 26.55 -11.10
C LEU A 423 -19.50 27.34 -9.78
N LYS A 424 -20.52 28.15 -9.50
CA LYS A 424 -20.65 28.88 -8.23
C LYS A 424 -20.82 27.94 -7.04
N LYS A 425 -21.69 26.94 -7.14
CA LYS A 425 -21.96 25.95 -6.09
C LYS A 425 -20.68 25.21 -5.65
N TYR A 426 -19.81 24.87 -6.60
CA TYR A 426 -18.56 24.16 -6.33
C TYR A 426 -17.37 25.08 -6.09
N HIS A 427 -17.61 26.40 -6.02
CA HIS A 427 -16.58 27.44 -5.81
C HIS A 427 -15.42 27.34 -6.81
N VAL A 428 -15.73 27.03 -8.08
CA VAL A 428 -14.73 26.90 -9.13
C VAL A 428 -14.15 28.28 -9.44
N SER A 429 -12.83 28.41 -9.37
CA SER A 429 -12.11 29.63 -9.73
C SER A 429 -11.54 29.56 -11.15
N TYR A 430 -11.19 28.36 -11.61
CA TYR A 430 -10.62 28.14 -12.94
C TYR A 430 -11.11 26.86 -13.59
N VAL A 431 -11.22 26.87 -14.92
CA VAL A 431 -11.54 25.69 -15.74
C VAL A 431 -10.38 25.40 -16.67
N VAL A 432 -9.93 24.15 -16.72
CA VAL A 432 -8.96 23.68 -17.72
C VAL A 432 -9.71 23.01 -18.86
N ILE A 433 -9.30 23.29 -20.09
CA ILE A 433 -9.71 22.55 -21.28
C ILE A 433 -8.46 22.14 -22.04
N GLY A 434 -8.14 20.85 -21.99
CA GLY A 434 -7.08 20.19 -22.74
C GLY A 434 -7.57 18.91 -23.44
N ASN A 435 -6.62 18.09 -23.87
CA ASN A 435 -6.92 16.81 -24.50
C ASN A 435 -7.62 15.85 -23.52
N GLU A 436 -7.20 15.86 -22.26
CA GLU A 436 -7.74 15.00 -21.21
C GLU A 436 -9.23 15.31 -20.96
N GLU A 437 -9.60 16.59 -20.81
CA GLU A 437 -11.00 16.98 -20.63
C GLU A 437 -11.86 16.63 -21.85
N GLN A 438 -11.34 16.84 -23.06
CA GLN A 438 -12.06 16.52 -24.30
C GLN A 438 -12.25 15.01 -24.52
N GLN A 439 -11.32 14.18 -24.04
CA GLN A 439 -11.46 12.73 -24.10
C GLN A 439 -12.47 12.20 -23.08
N GLN A 440 -12.58 12.85 -21.92
CA GLN A 440 -13.44 12.39 -20.83
C GLN A 440 -14.86 12.96 -20.89
N PHE A 441 -15.04 14.16 -21.46
CA PHE A 441 -16.32 14.88 -21.42
C PHE A 441 -16.73 15.40 -22.80
N VAL A 442 -18.04 15.61 -22.96
CA VAL A 442 -18.56 16.42 -24.07
C VAL A 442 -18.32 17.89 -23.72
N VAL A 443 -17.29 18.49 -24.30
CA VAL A 443 -16.88 19.87 -23.98
C VAL A 443 -17.48 20.87 -24.98
N ASN A 444 -18.32 21.78 -24.49
CA ASN A 444 -18.83 22.90 -25.26
C ASN A 444 -17.83 24.07 -25.21
N ASN A 445 -16.87 24.06 -26.13
CA ASN A 445 -15.86 25.13 -26.24
C ASN A 445 -16.51 26.52 -26.37
N GLY A 446 -17.55 26.67 -27.21
CA GLY A 446 -18.23 27.95 -27.44
C GLY A 446 -18.74 28.58 -26.16
N PHE A 447 -19.35 27.78 -25.27
CA PHE A 447 -19.78 28.23 -23.95
C PHE A 447 -18.63 28.86 -23.15
N PHE A 448 -17.48 28.19 -23.05
CA PHE A 448 -16.37 28.69 -22.24
C PHE A 448 -15.71 29.94 -22.84
N TYR A 449 -15.46 29.96 -24.16
CA TYR A 449 -14.87 31.12 -24.84
C TYR A 449 -15.78 32.36 -24.83
N GLN A 450 -17.11 32.18 -24.77
CA GLN A 450 -18.05 33.30 -24.70
C GLN A 450 -18.22 33.86 -23.29
N ASN A 451 -18.14 33.01 -22.26
CA ASN A 451 -18.51 33.39 -20.89
C ASN A 451 -17.31 33.71 -19.99
N PHE A 452 -16.10 33.24 -20.31
CA PHE A 452 -14.96 33.34 -19.41
C PHE A 452 -13.68 33.87 -20.09
N PRO A 453 -12.93 34.76 -19.42
CA PRO A 453 -11.64 35.21 -19.93
C PRO A 453 -10.57 34.12 -19.79
N ILE A 454 -9.64 34.09 -20.75
CA ILE A 454 -8.48 33.21 -20.75
C ILE A 454 -7.38 33.80 -19.87
N VAL A 455 -6.88 32.99 -18.93
CA VAL A 455 -5.77 33.37 -18.02
C VAL A 455 -4.44 32.78 -18.49
N LEU A 456 -4.52 31.57 -19.05
CA LEU A 456 -3.36 30.87 -19.58
C LEU A 456 -3.77 30.07 -20.82
N GLN A 457 -2.96 30.17 -21.87
CA GLN A 457 -3.11 29.37 -23.07
C GLN A 457 -1.75 28.81 -23.45
N THR A 458 -1.72 27.50 -23.67
CA THR A 458 -0.57 26.75 -24.15
C THR A 458 -0.95 26.05 -25.45
N ALA A 459 -0.01 25.36 -26.10
CA ALA A 459 -0.31 24.61 -27.32
C ALA A 459 -1.34 23.49 -27.09
N SER A 460 -1.42 22.92 -25.88
CA SER A 460 -2.24 21.75 -25.56
C SER A 460 -3.41 22.01 -24.61
N ARG A 461 -3.41 23.14 -23.88
CA ARG A 461 -4.39 23.43 -22.82
C ARG A 461 -4.71 24.91 -22.71
N THR A 462 -5.97 25.21 -22.40
CA THR A 462 -6.46 26.57 -22.09
C THR A 462 -7.04 26.59 -20.67
N VAL A 463 -6.75 27.65 -19.93
CA VAL A 463 -7.26 27.89 -18.57
C VAL A 463 -8.12 29.16 -18.59
N PHE A 464 -9.38 29.00 -18.19
CA PHE A 464 -10.36 30.08 -18.08
C PHE A 464 -10.52 30.48 -16.62
N ALA A 465 -10.69 31.78 -16.35
CA ALA A 465 -11.10 32.26 -15.02
C ALA A 465 -12.62 32.32 -14.90
N VAL A 466 -13.13 31.77 -13.80
CA VAL A 466 -14.53 31.85 -13.41
C VAL A 466 -14.65 32.99 -12.40
N GLN A 467 -15.52 33.97 -12.69
CA GLN A 467 -15.76 35.15 -11.84
C GLN A 467 -16.76 34.86 -10.72
#